data_AF-A0A814C274-F1
#
_entry.id   AF-A0A814C274-F1
#
_cell.length_a   1.000
_cell.length_b   1.000
_cell.length_c   1.000
_cell.angle_alpha   90.00
_cell.angle_beta   90.00
_cell.angle_gamma   90.00
#
_symmetry.space_group_name_H-M   'P 1'
#
loop_
_entity.id
_entity.type
_entity.pdbx_description
1 polymer ?
#
loop_
_entity_poly.entity_id
_entity_poly.type
_entity_poly.pdbx_seq_one_letter_code
_entity_poly.pdbx_strand_id
1 'polypeptide(L)'
;ELVRYTTWMTGDPHLFSYKNKYEFCSIGENAVCFQHRDFKILCSDFYAGGSNLKATVLTSLKFIYQVSDSEQVSFEANRTSFPNKFDNGFLNIYDDQKSKNKLVELVNTQDGTKVIYIPYSNVHIFISQWNSYYTINLRTTHQTYSESTGLLYEGCPLKEQLSSRKKRQTNQMCASECSNIQFTTEDENMPEEIIRDACLFDCNEIGIEAISMIKSMVKKAETLILSDVQTDLAFLNSETISQSNIQEVIVPSGQGTSATSNNGYNGFFSLEKIIVFSTAAVFIWSFRLL
;
A
#
# COMPACT_ATOMS: atom_id res chain seq x y z
N GLU A 1 -19.64 0.08 14.11
CA GLU A 1 -19.98 0.40 12.70
C GLU A 1 -18.89 -0.21 11.83
N LEU A 2 -19.23 -0.78 10.67
CA LEU A 2 -18.22 -1.36 9.79
C LEU A 2 -17.41 -0.24 9.13
N VAL A 3 -16.09 -0.42 9.03
CA VAL A 3 -15.17 0.52 8.39
C VAL A 3 -15.37 0.43 6.88
N ARG A 4 -16.19 1.30 6.29
CA ARG A 4 -16.63 1.15 4.89
C ARG A 4 -16.20 2.28 3.96
N TYR A 5 -15.45 3.25 4.44
CA TYR A 5 -15.13 4.43 3.66
C TYR A 5 -13.63 4.55 3.45
N THR A 6 -13.22 4.36 2.21
CA THR A 6 -11.84 4.55 1.77
C THR A 6 -11.70 5.92 1.10
N THR A 7 -10.66 6.67 1.45
CA THR A 7 -10.23 7.89 0.74
C THR A 7 -8.77 7.72 0.39
N TRP A 8 -8.30 8.38 -0.67
CA TRP A 8 -6.95 8.15 -1.14
C TRP A 8 -6.37 9.33 -1.88
N MET A 9 -5.04 9.37 -1.91
CA MET A 9 -4.27 10.32 -2.70
C MET A 9 -3.05 9.63 -3.32
N THR A 10 -2.88 9.79 -4.64
CA THR A 10 -1.82 9.15 -5.45
C THR A 10 -1.46 10.00 -6.67
N GLY A 11 -0.26 9.82 -7.23
CA GLY A 11 0.08 10.34 -8.56
C GLY A 11 0.03 11.87 -8.69
N ASP A 12 -0.46 12.36 -9.84
CA ASP A 12 -0.76 13.79 -10.13
C ASP A 12 -1.97 14.27 -9.34
N PRO A 13 -1.74 14.66 -8.07
CA PRO A 13 -2.33 14.05 -6.89
C PRO A 13 -3.83 13.98 -7.10
N HIS A 14 -4.19 12.82 -7.60
CA HIS A 14 -5.52 12.32 -7.70
C HIS A 14 -6.01 12.17 -6.28
N LEU A 15 -6.98 12.99 -5.90
CA LEU A 15 -7.58 12.97 -4.58
C LEU A 15 -8.96 12.35 -4.71
N PHE A 16 -9.18 11.25 -3.98
CA PHE A 16 -10.51 10.77 -3.69
C PHE A 16 -10.89 11.12 -2.26
N SER A 17 -11.66 12.19 -2.07
CA SER A 17 -12.11 12.68 -0.77
C SER A 17 -13.51 12.16 -0.41
N TYR A 18 -13.79 12.16 0.89
CA TYR A 18 -15.07 11.68 1.42
C TYR A 18 -16.27 12.51 0.92
N LYS A 19 -16.14 13.86 0.86
CA LYS A 19 -17.23 14.76 0.43
C LYS A 19 -17.31 14.98 -1.09
N ASN A 20 -16.18 15.23 -1.74
CA ASN A 20 -16.17 15.71 -3.12
C ASN A 20 -15.87 14.60 -4.14
N LYS A 21 -15.72 13.35 -3.68
CA LYS A 21 -15.34 12.20 -4.50
C LYS A 21 -13.99 12.47 -5.15
N TYR A 22 -13.91 12.75 -6.44
CA TYR A 22 -12.65 12.72 -7.17
C TYR A 22 -12.24 14.07 -7.76
N GLU A 23 -11.01 14.49 -7.46
CA GLU A 23 -10.44 15.78 -7.83
C GLU A 23 -8.95 15.64 -8.20
N PHE A 24 -8.43 16.61 -8.93
CA PHE A 24 -6.99 16.78 -9.14
C PHE A 24 -6.55 18.00 -8.35
N CYS A 25 -5.55 17.84 -7.48
CA CYS A 25 -5.16 18.90 -6.58
C CYS A 25 -3.71 19.34 -6.84
N SER A 26 -3.33 20.53 -6.37
CA SER A 26 -1.95 20.91 -6.15
C SER A 26 -1.86 21.49 -4.76
N ILE A 27 -1.30 20.73 -3.83
CA ILE A 27 -1.48 20.94 -2.39
C ILE A 27 -0.33 21.73 -1.75
N GLY A 28 0.81 21.83 -2.43
CA GLY A 28 2.00 22.52 -1.95
C GLY A 28 2.66 21.78 -0.80
N GLU A 29 3.21 22.52 0.16
CA GLU A 29 3.95 21.97 1.30
C GLU A 29 3.10 21.92 2.58
N ASN A 30 3.21 20.81 3.31
CA ASN A 30 2.61 20.60 4.62
C ASN A 30 1.10 20.87 4.69
N ALA A 31 0.36 20.59 3.62
CA ALA A 31 -1.09 20.67 3.60
C ALA A 31 -1.70 19.63 4.55
N VAL A 32 -2.79 19.99 5.24
CA VAL A 32 -3.51 19.07 6.13
C VAL A 32 -4.30 18.08 5.27
N CYS A 33 -3.71 16.90 5.05
CA CYS A 33 -4.36 15.81 4.34
C CYS A 33 -5.55 15.25 5.13
N PHE A 34 -5.38 15.09 6.44
CA PHE A 34 -6.43 14.61 7.32
C PHE A 34 -6.11 15.01 8.76
N GLN A 35 -7.11 15.45 9.51
CA GLN A 35 -6.99 15.70 10.93
C GLN A 35 -8.23 15.19 11.65
N HIS A 36 -8.02 14.46 12.73
CA HIS A 36 -9.05 13.93 13.60
C HIS A 36 -8.55 13.90 15.04
N ARG A 37 -9.17 14.71 15.91
CA ARG A 37 -8.86 14.78 17.34
C ARG A 37 -7.34 14.89 17.58
N ASP A 38 -6.75 13.85 18.15
CA ASP A 38 -5.36 13.82 18.62
C ASP A 38 -4.35 13.51 17.51
N PHE A 39 -4.77 13.34 16.26
CA PHE A 39 -3.83 13.08 15.18
C PHE A 39 -4.09 13.88 13.91
N LYS A 40 -3.01 14.11 13.16
CA LYS A 40 -3.06 14.74 11.84
C LYS A 40 -2.03 14.15 10.90
N ILE A 41 -2.32 14.26 9.61
CA ILE A 41 -1.48 13.86 8.50
C ILE A 41 -1.22 15.12 7.68
N LEU A 42 0.05 15.48 7.55
CA LEU A 42 0.50 16.53 6.66
C LEU A 42 1.06 15.88 5.39
N CYS A 43 0.72 16.43 4.24
CA CYS A 43 1.24 15.97 2.96
C CYS A 43 1.93 17.11 2.23
N SER A 44 2.94 16.78 1.43
CA SER A 44 3.53 17.73 0.48
C SER A 44 3.60 17.13 -0.91
N ASP A 45 3.29 17.95 -1.91
CA ASP A 45 3.51 17.64 -3.31
C ASP A 45 4.57 18.56 -3.94
N PHE A 46 5.19 18.07 -5.02
CA PHE A 46 6.05 18.89 -5.87
C PHE A 46 5.74 18.61 -7.33
N TYR A 47 6.00 19.58 -8.19
CA TYR A 47 5.90 19.39 -9.63
C TYR A 47 6.83 18.26 -10.12
N ALA A 48 6.27 17.31 -10.85
CA ALA A 48 7.00 16.25 -11.55
C ALA A 48 6.96 16.49 -13.05
N GLY A 49 8.14 16.48 -13.69
CA GLY A 49 8.29 16.62 -15.13
C GLY A 49 9.04 17.89 -15.57
N GLY A 50 9.20 18.07 -16.89
CA GLY A 50 9.84 19.24 -17.49
C GLY A 50 9.06 20.54 -17.30
N SER A 51 9.66 21.67 -17.68
CA SER A 51 9.19 23.05 -17.43
C SER A 51 7.77 23.40 -17.93
N ASN A 52 7.11 22.51 -18.68
CA ASN A 52 5.77 22.69 -19.23
C ASN A 52 4.71 21.75 -18.61
N LEU A 53 5.09 20.90 -17.65
CA LEU A 53 4.18 19.95 -17.00
C LEU A 53 3.67 20.53 -15.68
N LYS A 54 2.34 20.53 -15.51
CA LYS A 54 1.64 20.95 -14.28
C LYS A 54 1.31 19.79 -13.36
N ALA A 55 1.91 18.62 -13.60
CA ALA A 55 1.67 17.46 -12.76
C ALA A 55 2.42 17.62 -11.45
N THR A 56 1.76 17.40 -10.31
CA THR A 56 2.45 17.29 -9.02
C THR A 56 2.54 15.84 -8.58
N VAL A 57 3.32 15.51 -7.57
CA VAL A 57 3.37 14.15 -7.00
C VAL A 57 3.60 14.27 -5.51
N LEU A 58 2.97 13.38 -4.73
CA LEU A 58 3.21 13.29 -3.30
C LEU A 58 4.66 12.86 -3.02
N THR A 59 5.37 13.67 -2.23
CA THR A 59 6.81 13.50 -1.96
C THR A 59 7.17 13.52 -0.49
N SER A 60 6.22 13.92 0.35
CA SER A 60 6.38 13.88 1.79
C SER A 60 5.03 13.62 2.46
N LEU A 61 5.07 12.85 3.54
CA LEU A 61 3.94 12.59 4.42
C LEU A 61 4.46 12.59 5.86
N LYS A 62 3.79 13.34 6.73
CA LYS A 62 4.08 13.39 8.15
C LYS A 62 2.83 13.09 8.95
N PHE A 63 2.81 11.93 9.61
CA PHE A 63 1.83 11.59 10.62
C PHE A 63 2.29 12.12 11.97
N ILE A 64 1.35 12.71 12.71
CA ILE A 64 1.56 13.33 14.00
C ILE A 64 0.46 12.84 14.93
N TYR A 65 0.84 12.32 16.10
CA TYR A 65 -0.06 11.94 17.17
C TYR A 65 0.29 12.70 18.45
N GLN A 66 -0.70 13.34 19.06
CA GLN A 66 -0.60 14.05 20.33
C GLN A 66 -0.91 13.07 21.47
N VAL A 67 0.09 12.74 22.28
CA VAL A 67 -0.07 11.82 23.43
C VAL A 67 -0.61 12.58 24.64
N SER A 68 -0.10 13.79 24.86
CA SER A 68 -0.53 14.72 25.90
C SER A 68 -0.23 16.15 25.45
N ASP A 69 -0.66 17.19 26.16
CA ASP A 69 -0.44 18.60 25.77
C ASP A 69 1.03 18.96 25.48
N SER A 70 1.99 18.23 26.05
CA SER A 70 3.43 18.45 25.88
C SER A 70 4.16 17.39 25.05
N GLU A 71 3.51 16.26 24.74
CA GLU A 71 4.16 15.11 24.10
C GLU A 71 3.51 14.79 22.77
N GLN A 72 4.34 14.74 21.74
CA GLN A 72 3.96 14.41 20.37
C GLN A 72 4.91 13.34 19.83
N VAL A 73 4.35 12.35 19.16
CA VAL A 73 5.10 11.31 18.45
C VAL A 73 4.76 11.40 16.97
N SER A 74 5.75 11.23 16.10
CA SER A 74 5.57 11.38 14.67
C SER A 74 6.18 10.27 13.84
N PHE A 75 5.65 10.11 12.63
CA PHE A 75 6.21 9.31 11.56
C PHE A 75 6.36 10.22 10.35
N GLU A 76 7.55 10.30 9.77
CA GLU A 76 7.83 11.15 8.61
C GLU A 76 8.45 10.35 7.48
N ALA A 77 7.74 10.28 6.36
CA ALA A 77 8.20 9.72 5.11
C ALA A 77 8.48 10.87 4.14
N ASN A 78 9.68 10.90 3.56
CA ASN A 78 10.11 11.89 2.56
C ASN A 78 11.15 11.27 1.62
N ARG A 79 11.57 12.01 0.59
CA ARG A 79 12.52 11.51 -0.44
C ARG A 79 13.76 10.79 0.09
N THR A 80 14.21 11.08 1.31
CA THR A 80 15.41 10.50 1.92
C THR A 80 15.12 9.48 3.04
N SER A 81 13.86 9.37 3.47
CA SER A 81 13.49 8.61 4.66
C SER A 81 12.14 7.92 4.46
N PHE A 82 12.11 6.61 4.65
CA PHE A 82 10.87 5.86 4.82
C PHE A 82 11.03 4.93 6.03
N PRO A 83 10.85 5.46 7.24
CA PRO A 83 11.29 4.79 8.45
C PRO A 83 10.42 3.58 8.75
N ASN A 84 10.98 2.61 9.49
CA ASN A 84 10.24 1.44 9.97
C ASN A 84 9.67 1.66 11.38
N LYS A 85 9.81 2.86 11.95
CA LYS A 85 9.49 3.19 13.36
C LYS A 85 9.02 4.65 13.45
N PHE A 86 8.32 4.98 14.53
CA PHE A 86 8.09 6.38 14.92
C PHE A 86 9.40 7.05 15.36
N ASP A 87 9.39 8.38 15.45
CA ASP A 87 10.53 9.20 15.90
C ASP A 87 10.99 8.89 17.33
N ASN A 88 10.10 8.35 18.17
CA ASN A 88 10.41 7.85 19.50
C ASN A 88 11.17 6.49 19.49
N GLY A 89 11.40 5.89 18.32
CA GLY A 89 12.14 4.64 18.16
C GLY A 89 11.33 3.37 18.40
N PHE A 90 10.00 3.47 18.53
CA PHE A 90 9.09 2.34 18.73
C PHE A 90 8.15 2.13 17.54
N LEU A 91 7.55 0.93 17.48
CA LEU A 91 6.46 0.61 16.54
C LEU A 91 5.08 0.97 17.10
N ASN A 92 4.99 1.32 18.38
CA ASN A 92 3.72 1.55 19.06
C ASN A 92 3.81 2.85 19.86
N ILE A 93 2.67 3.53 19.97
CA ILE A 93 2.43 4.66 20.86
C ILE A 93 1.51 4.17 21.98
N TYR A 94 1.83 4.50 23.22
CA TYR A 94 1.07 4.10 24.41
C TYR A 94 0.67 5.34 25.21
N ASP A 95 -0.48 5.27 25.89
CA ASP A 95 -1.01 6.30 26.80
C ASP A 95 -0.10 6.51 28.02
N ASP A 96 0.46 5.41 28.51
CA ASP A 96 1.46 5.36 29.58
C ASP A 96 2.29 4.09 29.35
N GLN A 97 3.62 4.18 29.50
CA GLN A 97 4.51 3.01 29.35
C GLN A 97 4.16 1.85 30.31
N LYS A 98 3.46 2.12 31.41
CA LYS A 98 2.98 1.12 32.38
C LYS A 98 1.60 0.55 32.04
N SER A 99 0.71 1.35 31.45
CA SER A 99 -0.68 0.95 31.19
C SER A 99 -0.82 -0.05 30.04
N LYS A 100 0.19 -0.15 29.17
CA LYS A 100 0.20 -0.99 27.95
C LYS A 100 -0.99 -0.75 27.00
N ASN A 101 -1.77 0.31 27.22
CA ASN A 101 -2.88 0.68 26.35
C ASN A 101 -2.30 1.27 25.06
N LYS A 102 -2.38 0.50 23.98
CA LYS A 102 -1.86 0.86 22.66
C LYS A 102 -2.77 1.92 22.03
N LEU A 103 -2.22 3.11 21.79
CA LEU A 103 -2.93 4.22 21.13
C LEU A 103 -2.78 4.16 19.61
N VAL A 104 -1.58 3.82 19.14
CA VAL A 104 -1.26 3.72 17.71
C VAL A 104 -0.28 2.58 17.48
N GLU A 105 -0.44 1.89 16.36
CA GLU A 105 0.45 0.83 15.90
C GLU A 105 0.97 1.14 14.50
N LEU A 106 2.27 0.97 14.29
CA LEU A 106 2.92 0.97 12.99
C LEU A 106 3.27 -0.46 12.60
N VAL A 107 2.63 -0.97 11.56
CA VAL A 107 2.93 -2.27 10.96
C VAL A 107 3.76 -2.08 9.70
N ASN A 108 4.87 -2.80 9.62
CA ASN A 108 5.69 -2.91 8.41
C ASN A 108 5.28 -4.19 7.68
N THR A 109 4.65 -4.06 6.52
CA THR A 109 4.23 -5.22 5.72
C THR A 109 5.41 -5.78 4.92
N GLN A 110 5.28 -7.03 4.48
CA GLN A 110 6.30 -7.70 3.68
C GLN A 110 6.54 -7.03 2.31
N ASP A 111 5.49 -6.40 1.75
CA ASP A 111 5.58 -5.66 0.48
C ASP A 111 6.15 -4.23 0.64
N GLY A 112 6.64 -3.88 1.83
CA GLY A 112 7.31 -2.61 2.12
C GLY A 112 6.37 -1.47 2.57
N THR A 113 5.06 -1.68 2.52
CA THR A 113 4.03 -0.73 2.95
C THR A 113 4.09 -0.46 4.45
N LYS A 114 3.72 0.76 4.83
CA LYS A 114 3.52 1.14 6.23
C LYS A 114 2.04 1.25 6.50
N VAL A 115 1.59 0.63 7.58
CA VAL A 115 0.22 0.74 8.07
C VAL A 115 0.26 1.39 9.43
N ILE A 116 -0.36 2.57 9.56
CA ILE A 116 -0.60 3.21 10.85
C ILE A 116 -2.04 2.90 11.23
N TYR A 117 -2.22 2.16 12.33
CA TYR A 117 -3.52 1.80 12.86
C TYR A 117 -3.79 2.54 14.18
N ILE A 118 -4.96 3.17 14.28
CA ILE A 118 -5.42 3.92 15.45
C ILE A 118 -6.72 3.25 15.93
N PRO A 119 -6.63 2.32 16.90
CA PRO A 119 -7.74 1.45 17.27
C PRO A 119 -8.97 2.21 17.76
N TYR A 120 -8.76 3.24 18.59
CA TYR A 120 -9.87 3.96 19.21
C TYR A 120 -10.78 4.67 18.20
N SER A 121 -10.21 5.20 17.11
CA SER A 121 -10.97 5.84 16.03
C SER A 121 -11.26 4.92 14.84
N ASN A 122 -10.86 3.63 14.92
CA ASN A 122 -10.91 2.67 13.82
C ASN A 122 -10.35 3.27 12.50
N VAL A 123 -9.16 3.85 12.57
CA VAL A 123 -8.49 4.47 11.41
C VAL A 123 -7.31 3.61 10.99
N HIS A 124 -7.27 3.30 9.70
CA HIS A 124 -6.13 2.66 9.06
C HIS A 124 -5.57 3.60 7.99
N ILE A 125 -4.26 3.85 8.05
CA ILE A 125 -3.55 4.69 7.08
C ILE A 125 -2.48 3.84 6.42
N PHE A 126 -2.60 3.65 5.11
CA PHE A 126 -1.65 2.90 4.30
C PHE A 126 -0.78 3.86 3.53
N ILE A 127 0.52 3.72 3.70
CA ILE A 127 1.52 4.55 3.05
C ILE A 127 2.38 3.64 2.22
N SER A 128 2.37 3.86 0.91
CA SER A 128 3.18 3.11 -0.05
C SER A 128 4.22 4.05 -0.64
N GLN A 129 5.40 3.51 -0.92
CA GLN A 129 6.45 4.23 -1.60
C GLN A 129 6.74 3.55 -2.95
N TRP A 130 6.85 4.36 -3.99
CA TRP A 130 7.44 3.96 -5.26
C TRP A 130 8.50 4.99 -5.63
N ASN A 131 9.76 4.56 -5.69
CA ASN A 131 10.92 5.46 -5.77
C ASN A 131 10.89 6.52 -4.66
N SER A 132 10.75 7.81 -5.01
CA SER A 132 10.66 8.92 -4.05
C SER A 132 9.26 9.52 -3.95
N TYR A 133 8.25 8.81 -4.46
CA TYR A 133 6.85 9.23 -4.45
C TYR A 133 6.00 8.35 -3.54
N TYR A 134 4.94 8.93 -3.01
CA TYR A 134 4.08 8.30 -2.02
C TYR A 134 2.64 8.18 -2.50
N THR A 135 1.97 7.15 -2.00
CA THR A 135 0.50 7.05 -2.05
C THR A 135 -0.02 6.84 -0.65
N ILE A 136 -1.15 7.48 -0.35
CA ILE A 136 -1.86 7.32 0.92
C ILE A 136 -3.26 6.78 0.65
N ASN A 137 -3.66 5.76 1.41
CA ASN A 137 -5.05 5.33 1.52
C ASN A 137 -5.46 5.42 2.98
N LEU A 138 -6.60 6.03 3.25
CA LEU A 138 -7.16 6.16 4.59
C LEU A 138 -8.52 5.49 4.63
N ARG A 139 -8.69 4.57 5.58
CA ARG A 139 -9.93 3.84 5.78
C ARG A 139 -10.44 4.01 7.19
N THR A 140 -11.69 4.42 7.32
CA THR A 140 -12.34 4.61 8.64
C THR A 140 -13.86 4.59 8.56
N THR A 141 -14.53 4.82 9.70
CA THR A 141 -15.99 4.84 9.84
C THR A 141 -16.59 6.16 9.37
N HIS A 142 -17.91 6.17 9.11
CA HIS A 142 -18.64 7.41 8.82
C HIS A 142 -18.46 8.43 9.94
N GLN A 143 -18.62 7.99 11.19
CA GLN A 143 -18.49 8.85 12.36
C GLN A 143 -17.11 9.52 12.41
N THR A 144 -16.04 8.75 12.19
CA THR A 144 -14.70 9.32 12.20
C THR A 144 -14.54 10.38 11.11
N TYR A 145 -14.98 10.11 9.88
CA TYR A 145 -14.94 11.12 8.81
C TYR A 145 -15.75 12.37 9.12
N SER A 146 -16.97 12.22 9.65
CA SER A 146 -17.85 13.36 9.91
C SER A 146 -17.31 14.32 10.98
N GLU A 147 -16.42 13.84 11.84
CA GLU A 147 -15.71 14.60 12.87
C GLU A 147 -14.31 15.09 12.42
N SER A 148 -13.89 14.76 11.20
CA SER A 148 -12.56 15.07 10.66
C SER A 148 -12.54 16.30 9.76
N THR A 149 -11.33 16.77 9.45
CA THR A 149 -11.07 17.88 8.51
C THR A 149 -9.88 17.58 7.61
N GLY A 150 -9.66 18.39 6.57
CA GLY A 150 -8.54 18.24 5.64
C GLY A 150 -8.93 17.62 4.30
N LEU A 151 -7.94 17.52 3.40
CA LEU A 151 -8.15 17.19 1.99
C LEU A 151 -8.87 15.85 1.76
N LEU A 152 -8.51 14.79 2.49
CA LEU A 152 -9.14 13.48 2.37
C LEU A 152 -10.60 13.47 2.85
N TYR A 153 -11.02 14.45 3.65
CA TYR A 153 -12.42 14.62 4.01
C TYR A 153 -13.15 15.60 3.08
N GLU A 154 -12.60 16.80 2.90
CA GLU A 154 -13.28 17.95 2.29
C GLU A 154 -13.05 18.11 0.80
N GLY A 155 -12.02 17.46 0.25
CA GLY A 155 -11.50 17.77 -1.07
C GLY A 155 -10.50 18.92 -1.07
N CYS A 156 -9.97 19.27 -2.23
CA CYS A 156 -9.09 20.44 -2.34
C CYS A 156 -9.88 21.76 -2.50
N PRO A 157 -9.39 22.87 -1.90
CA PRO A 157 -9.94 24.20 -2.16
C PRO A 157 -9.97 24.51 -3.67
N LEU A 158 -10.99 25.24 -4.14
CA LEU A 158 -11.15 25.59 -5.57
C LEU A 158 -9.90 26.20 -6.23
N LYS A 159 -9.10 26.94 -5.46
CA LYS A 159 -7.84 27.56 -5.92
C LYS A 159 -6.70 26.54 -6.15
N GLU A 160 -6.78 25.38 -5.51
CA GLU A 160 -5.83 24.28 -5.56
C GLU A 160 -6.34 23.16 -6.49
N GLN A 161 -7.60 23.23 -6.93
CA GLN A 161 -8.15 22.33 -7.94
C GLN A 161 -7.53 22.62 -9.31
N LEU A 162 -7.00 21.57 -9.93
CA LEU A 162 -6.57 21.61 -11.31
C LEU A 162 -7.77 21.35 -12.21
N SER A 163 -7.93 22.15 -13.26
CA SER A 163 -9.00 21.95 -14.25
C SER A 163 -8.93 20.54 -14.83
N SER A 164 -10.08 19.87 -14.93
CA SER A 164 -10.19 18.56 -15.60
C SER A 164 -9.53 18.65 -16.97
N ARG A 165 -8.37 18.01 -17.14
CA ARG A 165 -7.63 18.07 -18.41
C ARG A 165 -8.41 17.26 -19.45
N LYS A 166 -8.48 17.74 -20.70
CA LYS A 166 -9.10 16.96 -21.80
C LYS A 166 -8.43 15.59 -21.87
N LYS A 167 -9.22 14.50 -21.91
CA LYS A 167 -8.72 13.14 -22.19
C LYS A 167 -7.83 13.21 -23.44
N ARG A 168 -6.52 13.09 -23.27
CA ARG A 168 -5.55 13.08 -24.37
C ARG A 168 -5.63 11.74 -25.10
N GLN A 169 -5.12 11.68 -26.33
CA GLN A 169 -5.07 10.44 -27.11
C GLN A 169 -4.47 9.32 -26.26
N THR A 170 -5.24 8.25 -26.10
CA THR A 170 -4.89 7.14 -25.22
C THR A 170 -3.72 6.38 -25.81
N ASN A 171 -2.58 6.37 -25.13
CA ASN A 171 -1.51 5.43 -25.44
C ASN A 171 -2.07 4.01 -25.28
N GLN A 172 -2.04 3.19 -26.35
CA GLN A 172 -2.58 1.82 -26.33
C GLN A 172 -1.95 0.96 -25.23
N MET A 173 -0.68 1.22 -24.89
CA MET A 173 0.03 0.51 -23.85
C MET A 173 -0.54 0.83 -22.45
N CYS A 174 -0.76 2.12 -22.16
CA CYS A 174 -1.43 2.56 -20.93
C CYS A 174 -2.84 2.02 -20.83
N ALA A 175 -3.60 2.04 -21.94
CA ALA A 175 -4.95 1.49 -21.97
C ALA A 175 -4.99 0.01 -21.59
N SER A 176 -4.10 -0.79 -22.20
CA SER A 176 -3.97 -2.21 -21.92
C SER A 176 -3.61 -2.46 -20.45
N GLU A 177 -2.56 -1.82 -19.94
CA GLU A 177 -2.09 -2.05 -18.58
C GLU A 177 -3.07 -1.59 -17.49
N CYS A 178 -3.71 -0.44 -17.68
CA CYS A 178 -4.74 0.04 -16.76
C CYS A 178 -6.00 -0.82 -16.81
N SER A 179 -6.28 -1.47 -17.95
CA SER A 179 -7.42 -2.36 -18.06
C SER A 179 -7.28 -3.69 -17.32
N ASN A 180 -6.02 -4.09 -17.05
CA ASN A 180 -5.65 -5.31 -16.35
C ASN A 180 -5.66 -5.16 -14.82
N ILE A 181 -6.01 -3.99 -14.29
CA ILE A 181 -6.21 -3.81 -12.85
C ILE A 181 -7.46 -4.61 -12.47
N GLN A 182 -7.28 -5.63 -11.64
CA GLN A 182 -8.37 -6.44 -11.11
C GLN A 182 -8.97 -5.74 -9.90
N PHE A 183 -10.30 -5.63 -9.90
CA PHE A 183 -11.08 -5.14 -8.77
C PHE A 183 -11.86 -6.33 -8.20
N THR A 184 -11.51 -6.77 -6.99
CA THR A 184 -12.08 -7.96 -6.34
C THR A 184 -13.14 -7.63 -5.30
N THR A 185 -13.34 -6.35 -5.00
CA THR A 185 -14.30 -5.88 -3.99
C THR A 185 -15.02 -4.61 -4.44
N GLU A 186 -16.33 -4.55 -4.20
CA GLU A 186 -17.16 -3.35 -4.43
C GLU A 186 -17.12 -2.44 -3.18
N ASP A 187 -16.05 -1.65 -3.01
CA ASP A 187 -16.02 -0.55 -2.04
C ASP A 187 -16.70 0.68 -2.68
N GLU A 188 -17.71 1.22 -2.01
CA GLU A 188 -18.49 2.37 -2.49
C GLU A 188 -17.62 3.60 -2.79
N ASN A 189 -16.43 3.70 -2.19
CA ASN A 189 -15.50 4.81 -2.36
C ASN A 189 -14.24 4.45 -3.16
N MET A 190 -14.24 3.31 -3.86
CA MET A 190 -13.21 2.96 -4.86
C MET A 190 -13.83 2.55 -6.20
N PRO A 191 -14.61 3.44 -6.84
CA PRO A 191 -15.23 3.12 -8.12
C PRO A 191 -14.18 2.85 -9.19
N GLU A 192 -14.29 1.67 -9.80
CA GLU A 192 -13.36 1.16 -10.82
C GLU A 192 -13.12 2.17 -11.95
N GLU A 193 -14.16 2.85 -12.43
CA GLU A 193 -14.05 3.85 -13.50
C GLU A 193 -13.10 4.99 -13.13
N ILE A 194 -13.15 5.47 -11.88
CA ILE A 194 -12.31 6.58 -11.42
C ILE A 194 -10.86 6.14 -11.27
N ILE A 195 -10.65 4.91 -10.77
CA ILE A 195 -9.30 4.36 -10.61
C ILE A 195 -8.67 4.07 -11.98
N ARG A 196 -9.46 3.58 -12.94
CA ARG A 196 -9.01 3.41 -14.33
C ARG A 196 -8.66 4.76 -14.97
N ASP A 197 -9.48 5.79 -14.76
CA ASP A 197 -9.20 7.13 -15.28
C ASP A 197 -7.95 7.75 -14.64
N ALA A 198 -7.74 7.57 -13.33
CA ALA A 198 -6.49 7.95 -12.66
C ALA A 198 -5.28 7.20 -13.23
N CYS A 199 -5.41 5.88 -13.46
CA CYS A 199 -4.35 5.06 -14.05
C CYS A 199 -3.94 5.54 -15.43
N LEU A 200 -4.92 5.78 -16.30
CA LEU A 200 -4.66 6.26 -17.64
C LEU A 200 -3.96 7.62 -17.59
N PHE A 201 -4.37 8.49 -16.68
CA PHE A 201 -3.78 9.80 -16.55
C PHE A 201 -2.32 9.72 -16.09
N ASP A 202 -2.06 9.09 -14.94
CA ASP A 202 -0.72 8.93 -14.38
C ASP A 202 0.22 8.24 -15.39
N CYS A 203 -0.26 7.20 -16.09
CA CYS A 203 0.54 6.52 -17.11
C CYS A 203 0.95 7.44 -18.27
N ASN A 204 0.05 8.30 -18.73
CA ASN A 204 0.31 9.19 -19.86
C ASN A 204 1.17 10.41 -19.48
N GLU A 205 1.03 10.93 -18.25
CA GLU A 205 1.73 12.15 -17.82
C GLU A 205 3.05 11.87 -17.09
N ILE A 206 3.12 10.79 -16.31
CA ILE A 206 4.30 10.42 -15.52
C ILE A 206 5.09 9.31 -16.22
N GLY A 207 4.40 8.29 -16.73
CA GLY A 207 5.01 7.13 -17.41
C GLY A 207 4.36 5.80 -17.00
N ILE A 208 4.63 4.74 -17.78
CA ILE A 208 4.01 3.41 -17.56
C ILE A 208 4.28 2.83 -16.19
N GLU A 209 5.41 3.19 -15.58
CA GLU A 209 5.81 2.71 -14.27
C GLU A 209 4.92 3.25 -13.14
N ALA A 210 4.25 4.39 -13.35
CA ALA A 210 3.29 4.95 -12.40
C ALA A 210 2.08 4.04 -12.16
N ILE A 211 1.76 3.15 -13.11
CA ILE A 211 0.70 2.14 -12.97
C ILE A 211 0.94 1.24 -11.75
N SER A 212 2.20 0.98 -11.40
CA SER A 212 2.54 0.17 -10.22
C SER A 212 2.02 0.79 -8.92
N MET A 213 1.99 2.12 -8.81
CA MET A 213 1.46 2.83 -7.65
C MET A 213 -0.05 2.58 -7.48
N ILE A 214 -0.80 2.67 -8.58
CA ILE A 214 -2.25 2.47 -8.58
C ILE A 214 -2.60 1.00 -8.37
N LYS A 215 -1.89 0.06 -9.00
CA LYS A 215 -2.05 -1.38 -8.73
C LYS A 215 -1.81 -1.70 -7.25
N SER A 216 -0.79 -1.09 -6.65
CA SER A 216 -0.49 -1.25 -5.22
C SER A 216 -1.61 -0.69 -4.33
N MET A 217 -2.13 0.50 -4.68
CA MET A 217 -3.25 1.15 -3.99
C MET A 217 -4.49 0.25 -3.96
N VAL A 218 -4.91 -0.27 -5.13
CA VAL A 218 -6.09 -1.15 -5.26
C VAL A 218 -5.94 -2.42 -4.45
N LYS A 219 -4.83 -3.16 -4.64
CA LYS A 219 -4.58 -4.43 -3.94
C LYS A 219 -4.65 -4.28 -2.42
N LYS A 220 -4.18 -3.16 -1.88
CA LYS A 220 -4.15 -2.89 -0.44
C LYS A 220 -5.54 -2.63 0.11
N ALA A 221 -6.35 -1.84 -0.58
CA ALA A 221 -7.72 -1.61 -0.17
C ALA A 221 -8.52 -2.92 -0.14
N GLU A 222 -8.38 -3.76 -1.17
CA GLU A 222 -9.04 -5.07 -1.26
C GLU A 222 -8.67 -6.01 -0.12
N THR A 223 -7.37 -6.10 0.20
CA THR A 223 -6.86 -6.96 1.27
C THR A 223 -7.56 -6.66 2.62
N LEU A 224 -8.00 -5.42 2.82
CA LEU A 224 -8.56 -4.98 4.10
C LEU A 224 -10.07 -5.05 4.17
N ILE A 225 -10.76 -4.85 3.05
CA ILE A 225 -12.19 -5.13 2.99
C ILE A 225 -12.43 -6.59 3.39
N LEU A 226 -11.51 -7.48 3.01
CA LEU A 226 -11.48 -8.86 3.43
C LEU A 226 -11.05 -9.05 4.90
N SER A 227 -10.13 -8.22 5.43
CA SER A 227 -9.68 -8.31 6.84
C SER A 227 -10.66 -7.70 7.86
N ASP A 228 -11.58 -6.82 7.47
CA ASP A 228 -12.60 -6.29 8.38
C ASP A 228 -13.54 -7.38 8.94
N VAL A 229 -13.60 -8.53 8.27
CA VAL A 229 -14.31 -9.73 8.73
C VAL A 229 -13.49 -10.50 9.78
N GLN A 230 -12.19 -10.24 9.91
CA GLN A 230 -11.26 -10.86 10.86
C GLN A 230 -10.62 -9.78 11.73
N THR A 231 -11.23 -9.49 12.88
CA THR A 231 -10.84 -8.46 13.87
C THR A 231 -9.45 -8.60 14.51
N ASP A 232 -8.63 -9.57 14.09
CA ASP A 232 -7.23 -9.68 14.49
C ASP A 232 -6.33 -9.32 13.29
N LEU A 233 -5.72 -8.12 13.33
CA LEU A 233 -4.68 -7.67 12.40
C LEU A 233 -3.36 -8.44 12.55
N ALA A 234 -3.41 -9.72 12.96
CA ALA A 234 -2.37 -10.68 12.66
C ALA A 234 -2.42 -10.93 11.15
N PHE A 235 -1.94 -9.95 10.37
CA PHE A 235 -1.87 -10.02 8.92
C PHE A 235 -1.22 -11.35 8.52
N LEU A 236 -2.05 -12.19 7.89
CA LEU A 236 -1.77 -13.44 7.20
C LEU A 236 -0.28 -13.76 7.02
N ASN A 237 0.31 -14.39 8.03
CA ASN A 237 1.39 -15.36 7.79
C ASN A 237 0.74 -16.64 7.25
N SER A 238 0.22 -16.61 6.03
CA SER A 238 -0.18 -17.85 5.36
C SER A 238 -0.10 -17.71 3.85
N GLU A 239 1.07 -18.03 3.31
CA GLU A 239 1.07 -18.97 2.20
C GLU A 239 0.35 -20.23 2.70
N THR A 240 -0.89 -20.44 2.26
CA THR A 240 -1.43 -21.80 2.18
C THR A 240 -1.89 -21.99 0.75
N ILE A 241 -0.90 -22.22 -0.10
CA ILE A 241 -1.08 -23.05 -1.28
C ILE A 241 -1.45 -24.44 -0.74
N SER A 242 -2.72 -24.82 -0.89
CA SER A 242 -3.10 -26.23 -0.93
C SER A 242 -3.61 -26.53 -2.33
N GLN A 243 -2.68 -26.99 -3.15
CA GLN A 243 -2.99 -27.93 -4.21
C GLN A 243 -3.68 -29.15 -3.56
N SER A 244 -4.91 -29.45 -3.96
CA SER A 244 -5.41 -30.83 -3.96
C SER A 244 -6.59 -30.94 -4.91
N ASN A 245 -6.33 -31.49 -6.09
CA ASN A 245 -7.19 -32.47 -6.77
C ASN A 245 -6.52 -32.88 -8.08
N ILE A 246 -5.49 -33.71 -7.95
CA ILE A 246 -5.18 -34.71 -8.99
C ILE A 246 -5.40 -36.06 -8.30
N GLN A 247 -6.46 -36.73 -8.72
CA GLN A 247 -6.70 -38.14 -8.39
C GLN A 247 -5.58 -38.96 -9.01
N GLU A 248 -4.72 -39.54 -8.18
CA GLU A 248 -3.97 -40.74 -8.58
C GLU A 248 -4.76 -41.98 -8.16
N VAL A 249 -5.14 -42.72 -9.19
CA VAL A 249 -5.81 -44.01 -9.17
C VAL A 249 -4.85 -45.04 -8.57
N ILE A 250 -5.24 -45.62 -7.43
CA ILE A 250 -4.58 -46.80 -6.86
C ILE A 250 -4.91 -48.01 -7.73
N VAL A 251 -3.90 -48.63 -8.32
CA VAL A 251 -3.97 -49.99 -8.86
C VAL A 251 -3.15 -50.91 -7.95
N PRO A 252 -3.74 -51.96 -7.35
CA PRO A 252 -2.99 -52.90 -6.52
C PRO A 252 -2.55 -54.13 -7.33
N SER A 253 -1.26 -54.42 -7.28
CA SER A 253 -0.66 -55.74 -7.52
C SER A 253 0.71 -55.69 -6.86
N GLY A 254 1.13 -56.57 -5.96
CA GLY A 254 0.77 -57.95 -5.75
C GLY A 254 2.09 -58.74 -5.65
N GLN A 255 2.25 -59.47 -4.55
CA GLN A 255 3.17 -60.60 -4.33
C GLN A 255 4.67 -60.37 -4.08
N GLY A 256 5.15 -61.04 -3.03
CA GLY A 256 6.43 -61.75 -3.05
C GLY A 256 7.37 -61.50 -1.87
N THR A 257 7.31 -62.41 -0.87
CA THR A 257 8.45 -63.13 -0.21
C THR A 257 9.80 -62.41 -0.04
N SER A 258 10.60 -62.49 1.02
CA SER A 258 10.70 -63.35 2.22
C SER A 258 12.05 -63.01 2.92
N ALA A 259 12.11 -63.25 4.23
CA ALA A 259 13.28 -63.70 5.02
C ALA A 259 14.51 -62.78 5.31
N THR A 260 14.86 -62.77 6.62
CA THR A 260 16.22 -62.67 7.24
C THR A 260 17.01 -61.36 7.05
N SER A 261 17.90 -60.87 7.91
CA SER A 261 18.36 -61.13 9.29
C SER A 261 19.42 -60.05 9.60
N ASN A 262 19.58 -59.69 10.87
CA ASN A 262 20.81 -59.27 11.56
C ASN A 262 21.69 -58.07 11.11
N ASN A 263 21.94 -57.26 12.14
CA ASN A 263 23.19 -56.62 12.56
C ASN A 263 23.73 -55.40 11.82
N GLY A 264 24.01 -54.38 12.64
CA GLY A 264 24.49 -53.06 12.27
C GLY A 264 25.94 -52.99 11.81
N TYR A 265 26.31 -51.83 11.28
CA TYR A 265 27.39 -50.96 11.77
C TYR A 265 27.36 -49.61 11.02
N ASN A 266 27.98 -48.61 11.65
CA ASN A 266 28.09 -47.19 11.31
C ASN A 266 28.38 -46.85 9.83
N GLY A 267 27.82 -45.71 9.38
CA GLY A 267 28.23 -45.05 8.14
C GLY A 267 27.74 -43.59 8.08
N PHE A 268 28.63 -42.67 8.41
CA PHE A 268 28.57 -41.26 8.01
C PHE A 268 28.54 -41.20 6.48
N PHE A 269 27.55 -40.53 5.87
CA PHE A 269 27.71 -39.99 4.51
C PHE A 269 26.99 -38.65 4.36
N SER A 270 27.81 -37.68 3.97
CA SER A 270 27.48 -36.42 3.32
C SER A 270 26.60 -36.66 2.09
N LEU A 271 25.58 -35.83 1.91
CA LEU A 271 24.82 -35.72 0.67
C LEU A 271 25.00 -34.31 0.11
N GLU A 272 25.99 -34.20 -0.77
CA GLU A 272 25.99 -33.23 -1.85
C GLU A 272 24.72 -33.43 -2.68
N LYS A 273 23.95 -32.37 -2.87
CA LYS A 273 23.03 -32.27 -4.00
C LYS A 273 23.42 -31.07 -4.85
N ILE A 274 24.11 -31.41 -5.93
CA ILE A 274 24.17 -30.66 -7.18
C ILE A 274 22.73 -30.62 -7.74
N ILE A 275 22.18 -29.42 -7.93
CA ILE A 275 21.16 -29.18 -8.94
C ILE A 275 21.61 -27.97 -9.75
N VAL A 276 21.85 -28.23 -11.03
CA VAL A 276 22.16 -27.28 -12.10
C VAL A 276 20.85 -26.77 -12.67
N PHE A 277 20.71 -25.44 -12.83
CA PHE A 277 19.92 -24.85 -13.91
C PHE A 277 20.56 -23.53 -14.39
N SER A 278 20.95 -23.53 -15.66
CA SER A 278 21.29 -22.37 -16.51
C SER A 278 20.01 -21.67 -16.96
N THR A 279 19.90 -20.33 -17.05
CA THR A 279 20.35 -19.47 -18.17
C THR A 279 19.94 -18.03 -17.80
N ALA A 280 20.87 -17.08 -17.75
CA ALA A 280 21.15 -16.06 -18.76
C ALA A 280 20.07 -14.97 -18.96
N ALA A 281 20.32 -13.77 -18.42
CA ALA A 281 20.28 -12.48 -19.14
C ALA A 281 20.69 -11.34 -18.19
N VAL A 282 21.93 -10.87 -18.34
CA VAL A 282 22.43 -9.63 -17.72
C VAL A 282 22.40 -8.56 -18.80
N PHE A 283 21.55 -7.56 -18.66
CA PHE A 283 21.62 -6.33 -19.45
C PHE A 283 22.28 -5.24 -18.62
N ILE A 284 23.51 -4.90 -19.02
CA ILE A 284 24.22 -3.70 -18.60
C ILE A 284 23.83 -2.60 -19.58
N TRP A 285 23.31 -1.47 -19.08
CA TRP A 285 23.27 -0.23 -19.84
C TRP A 285 24.11 0.82 -19.13
N SER A 286 25.21 1.17 -19.79
CA SER A 286 26.11 2.26 -19.43
C SER A 286 25.66 3.51 -20.19
N PHE A 287 25.27 4.57 -19.48
CA PHE A 287 25.16 5.90 -20.08
C PHE A 287 26.53 6.58 -20.02
N ARG A 288 27.08 6.91 -21.19
CA ARG A 288 28.20 7.84 -21.34
C ARG A 288 27.67 9.27 -21.36
N LEU A 289 28.27 10.10 -20.51
CA LEU A 289 28.34 11.55 -20.62
C LEU A 289 29.16 11.92 -21.87
N LEU A 290 28.57 12.73 -22.74
CA LEU A 290 29.14 13.91 -23.43
C LEU A 290 28.08 14.51 -24.36
#